data_AF-A0A5E4L831-F1
#
_entry.id   AF-A0A5E4L831-F1
#
_cell.length_a   1.000
_cell.length_b   1.000
_cell.length_c   1.000
_cell.angle_alpha   90.00
_cell.angle_beta   90.00
_cell.angle_gamma   90.00
#
_symmetry.space_group_name_H-M   'P 1'
#
loop_
_entity.id
_entity.type
_entity.pdbx_description
1 polymer ?
#
loop_
_entity_poly.entity_id
_entity_poly.type
_entity_poly.pdbx_seq_one_letter_code
_entity_poly.pdbx_strand_id
1 'polypeptide(L)'
;MDRNQYFLLEEARIDTPRRIPTPDRITKLCIVKVSEAKRTYERAFFLANSYEDYVQKSQKLIGDGIITRTGLESARIEQFVVGAQFNFNFFYSPLNGELELLGIDTRRQTNLDGLLHMTADVQLEALKSMRTSNIEIGHLASTIRESFLEEVFKAGERMVEVCKHEYKPGIIGPFALQCAITEEDGEEELVVFDVSFRMPGSPGTRFTPYPSYLFRENISFGRRIAMEIKEAEKQKMMDAVTT
;
A
#
# COMPACT_ATOMS: atom_id res chain seq x y z
N MET A 1 19.63 -8.66 5.64
CA MET A 1 18.38 -7.89 5.44
C MET A 1 17.27 -8.72 6.01
N ASP A 2 16.38 -8.14 6.82
CA ASP A 2 15.16 -8.84 7.21
C ASP A 2 14.35 -9.12 5.95
N ARG A 3 13.94 -10.38 5.75
CA ARG A 3 13.20 -10.83 4.57
C ARG A 3 11.73 -10.36 4.60
N ASN A 4 11.50 -9.07 4.83
CA ASN A 4 10.18 -8.46 4.95
C ASN A 4 9.64 -8.01 3.58
N GLN A 5 8.53 -7.27 3.56
CA GLN A 5 7.92 -6.78 2.31
C GLN A 5 8.88 -5.98 1.43
N TYR A 6 9.83 -5.23 2.01
CA TYR A 6 10.77 -4.41 1.23
C TYR A 6 11.80 -5.27 0.52
N PHE A 7 12.25 -6.36 1.16
CA PHE A 7 13.10 -7.36 0.52
C PHE A 7 12.37 -7.98 -0.68
N LEU A 8 11.09 -8.36 -0.51
CA LEU A 8 10.29 -8.92 -1.61
C LEU A 8 10.09 -7.94 -2.78
N LEU A 9 9.84 -6.66 -2.48
CA LEU A 9 9.72 -5.62 -3.51
C LEU A 9 11.04 -5.39 -4.26
N GLU A 10 12.16 -5.40 -3.55
CA GLU A 10 13.51 -5.26 -4.13
C GLU A 10 13.85 -6.45 -5.04
N GLU A 11 13.67 -7.68 -4.57
CA GLU A 11 13.86 -8.89 -5.37
C GLU A 11 12.92 -8.93 -6.58
N ALA A 12 11.68 -8.43 -6.43
CA ALA A 12 10.71 -8.35 -7.51
C ALA A 12 11.01 -7.22 -8.51
N ARG A 13 12.03 -6.38 -8.26
CA ARG A 13 12.35 -5.20 -9.07
C ARG A 13 11.10 -4.34 -9.29
N ILE A 14 10.41 -4.06 -8.20
CA ILE A 14 9.25 -3.17 -8.16
C ILE A 14 9.73 -1.88 -7.51
N ASP A 15 9.48 -0.75 -8.17
CA ASP A 15 9.91 0.53 -7.65
C ASP A 15 9.21 0.86 -6.32
N THR A 16 10.01 1.35 -5.38
CA THR A 16 9.56 1.72 -4.04
C THR A 16 10.07 3.12 -3.71
N PRO A 17 9.43 3.83 -2.76
CA PRO A 17 9.93 5.12 -2.31
C PRO A 17 11.39 5.03 -1.88
N ARG A 18 12.24 5.89 -2.46
CA ARG A 18 13.67 5.89 -2.15
C ARG A 18 13.90 6.01 -0.65
N ARG A 19 14.59 5.03 -0.07
CA ARG A 19 14.95 5.05 1.35
C ARG A 19 16.03 6.09 1.61
N ILE A 20 15.80 6.93 2.62
CA ILE A 20 16.80 7.84 3.16
C ILE A 20 17.41 7.16 4.41
N PRO A 21 18.72 6.84 4.40
CA PRO A 21 19.28 5.98 5.45
C PRO A 21 19.39 6.70 6.80
N THR A 22 19.59 8.02 6.80
CA THR A 22 19.77 8.82 8.01
C THR A 22 19.14 10.22 7.84
N PRO A 23 18.63 10.83 8.93
CA PRO A 23 17.94 12.13 8.85
C PRO A 23 18.79 13.28 8.30
N ASP A 24 20.12 13.25 8.47
CA ASP A 24 21.04 14.28 7.95
C ASP A 24 21.10 14.33 6.42
N ARG A 25 20.60 13.28 5.74
CA ARG A 25 20.53 13.20 4.28
C ARG A 25 19.19 13.67 3.70
N ILE A 26 18.30 14.22 4.52
CA ILE A 26 17.02 14.76 4.04
C ILE A 26 17.29 16.06 3.26
N THR A 27 17.09 16.01 1.95
CA THR A 27 17.24 17.16 1.03
C THR A 27 15.98 17.49 0.23
N LYS A 28 15.00 16.57 0.25
CA LYS A 28 13.70 16.68 -0.41
C LYS A 28 12.60 16.25 0.56
N LEU A 29 11.35 16.51 0.21
CA LEU A 29 10.20 16.08 1.00
C LEU A 29 10.23 14.56 1.21
N CYS A 30 10.17 14.14 2.48
CA CYS A 30 10.15 12.76 2.90
C CYS A 30 9.03 12.51 3.89
N ILE A 31 8.62 11.24 4.00
CA ILE A 31 7.74 10.73 5.04
C ILE A 31 8.56 9.89 6.01
N VAL A 32 8.37 10.16 7.29
CA VAL A 32 8.94 9.37 8.38
C VAL A 32 7.85 8.48 8.94
N LYS A 33 8.06 7.17 8.87
CA LYS A 33 7.16 6.12 9.35
C LYS A 33 7.68 5.63 10.70
N VAL A 34 6.99 5.97 11.79
CA VAL A 34 7.37 5.62 13.17
C VAL A 34 6.25 4.80 13.82
N SER A 35 6.57 3.79 14.63
CA SER A 35 5.56 3.12 15.44
C SER A 35 4.96 4.07 16.49
N GLU A 36 3.64 4.05 16.65
CA GLU A 36 2.99 4.81 17.73
C GLU A 36 3.35 4.27 19.12
N ALA A 37 3.43 5.16 20.10
CA ALA A 37 3.78 4.81 21.47
C ALA A 37 2.69 4.00 22.18
N LYS A 38 1.41 4.31 21.94
CA LYS A 38 0.27 3.65 22.60
C LYS A 38 -0.28 2.47 21.81
N ARG A 39 -0.32 2.60 20.49
CA ARG A 39 -0.82 1.57 19.56
C ARG A 39 0.34 1.08 18.74
N THR A 40 1.13 0.15 19.26
CA THR A 40 2.38 -0.30 18.63
C THR A 40 2.20 -0.91 17.23
N TYR A 41 0.98 -1.33 16.88
CA TYR A 41 0.61 -1.81 15.55
C TYR A 41 0.25 -0.68 14.57
N GLU A 42 -0.10 0.51 15.07
CA GLU A 42 -0.32 1.70 14.25
C GLU A 42 0.99 2.44 14.01
N ARG A 43 1.04 3.18 12.91
CA ARG A 43 2.18 4.03 12.57
C ARG A 43 1.78 5.49 12.67
N ALA A 44 2.60 6.25 13.39
CA ALA A 44 2.61 7.69 13.28
C ALA A 44 3.42 8.10 12.05
N PHE A 45 2.91 9.08 11.33
CA PHE A 45 3.57 9.63 10.15
C PHE A 45 3.79 11.12 10.34
N PHE A 46 4.94 11.61 9.89
CA PHE A 46 5.14 13.04 9.69
C PHE A 46 6.01 13.28 8.46
N LEU A 47 5.80 14.44 7.84
CA LEU A 47 6.59 14.88 6.70
C LEU A 47 7.74 15.75 7.16
N ALA A 48 8.91 15.62 6.53
CA ALA A 48 10.04 16.50 6.74
C ALA A 48 10.71 16.86 5.40
N ASN A 49 11.24 18.08 5.28
CA ASN A 49 11.98 18.50 4.09
C ASN A 49 13.45 18.91 4.37
N SER A 50 13.87 18.93 5.63
CA SER A 50 15.26 19.09 6.05
C SER A 50 15.54 18.34 7.36
N TYR A 51 16.81 18.27 7.76
CA TYR A 51 17.21 17.72 9.06
C TYR A 51 16.62 18.51 10.23
N GLU A 52 16.61 19.84 10.15
CA GLU A 52 16.06 20.72 11.18
C GLU A 52 14.56 20.50 11.36
N ASP A 53 13.81 20.40 10.25
CA ASP A 53 12.38 20.13 10.26
C ASP A 53 12.08 18.74 10.86
N TYR A 54 12.89 17.74 10.52
CA TYR A 54 12.84 16.41 11.14
C TYR A 54 13.03 16.47 12.66
N VAL A 55 14.07 17.18 13.14
CA VAL A 55 14.37 17.30 14.57
C VAL A 55 13.24 18.02 15.30
N GLN A 56 12.76 19.15 14.78
CA GLN A 56 11.67 19.92 15.39
C GLN A 56 10.38 19.10 15.51
N LYS A 57 9.96 18.43 14.43
CA LYS A 57 8.71 17.65 14.42
C LYS A 57 8.81 16.39 15.29
N SER A 58 9.93 15.68 15.24
CA SER A 58 10.13 14.48 16.05
C SER A 58 10.18 14.80 17.54
N GLN A 59 10.87 15.87 17.96
CA GLN A 59 10.89 16.31 19.36
C GLN A 59 9.49 16.70 19.86
N LYS A 60 8.71 17.40 19.03
CA LYS A 60 7.31 17.71 19.33
C LYS A 60 6.51 16.43 19.57
N LEU A 61 6.52 15.50 18.62
CA LEU A 61 5.79 14.22 18.71
C LEU A 61 6.20 13.36 19.93
N ILE A 62 7.48 13.39 20.32
CA ILE A 62 7.96 12.74 21.54
C ILE A 62 7.41 13.46 22.78
N GLY A 63 7.47 14.79 22.81
CA GLY A 63 6.93 15.60 23.91
C GLY A 63 5.43 15.42 24.12
N ASP A 64 4.69 15.18 23.04
CA ASP A 64 3.25 14.88 23.07
C ASP A 64 2.93 13.41 23.41
N GLY A 65 3.93 12.56 23.56
CA GLY A 65 3.77 11.13 23.85
C GLY A 65 3.14 10.32 22.70
N ILE A 66 3.23 10.80 21.45
CA ILE A 66 2.71 10.10 20.27
C ILE A 66 3.70 9.04 19.79
N ILE A 67 4.99 9.35 19.82
CA ILE A 67 6.08 8.41 19.47
C ILE A 67 7.08 8.32 20.62
N THR A 68 7.90 7.27 20.61
CA THR A 68 9.01 7.10 21.55
C THR A 68 10.35 7.37 20.85
N ARG A 69 11.41 7.67 21.63
CA ARG A 69 12.77 7.80 21.08
C ARG A 69 13.24 6.52 20.40
N THR A 70 13.00 5.37 21.04
CA THR A 70 13.33 4.06 20.47
C THR A 70 12.56 3.78 19.18
N GLY A 71 11.26 4.15 19.13
CA GLY A 71 10.48 4.06 17.91
C GLY A 71 11.06 4.90 16.78
N LEU A 72 11.48 6.14 17.09
CA LEU A 72 12.10 7.06 16.15
C LEU A 72 13.46 6.54 15.62
N GLU A 73 14.28 5.91 16.45
CA GLU A 73 15.56 5.31 16.03
C GLU A 73 15.36 4.16 15.02
N SER A 74 14.26 3.41 15.18
CA SER A 74 13.86 2.36 14.23
C SER A 74 13.03 2.88 13.04
N ALA A 75 12.75 4.18 12.99
CA ALA A 75 11.86 4.75 12.00
C ALA A 75 12.42 4.61 10.59
N ARG A 76 11.51 4.42 9.64
CA ARG A 76 11.86 4.39 8.23
C ARG A 76 11.60 5.75 7.61
N ILE A 77 12.62 6.28 6.93
CA ILE A 77 12.55 7.55 6.22
C ILE A 77 12.56 7.24 4.73
N GLU A 78 11.54 7.72 4.03
CA GLU A 78 11.32 7.46 2.61
C GLU A 78 11.00 8.77 1.91
N GLN A 79 11.48 8.96 0.68
CA GLN A 79 11.05 10.08 -0.15
C GLN A 79 9.52 10.07 -0.28
N PHE A 80 8.91 11.25 -0.16
CA PHE A 80 7.47 11.35 -0.33
C PHE A 80 7.14 11.29 -1.83
N VAL A 81 6.33 10.33 -2.22
CA VAL A 81 5.87 10.18 -3.61
C VAL A 81 4.63 11.03 -3.80
N VAL A 82 4.72 12.03 -4.67
CA VAL A 82 3.60 12.91 -5.02
C VAL A 82 2.88 12.30 -6.23
N GLY A 83 1.89 11.45 -5.98
CA GLY A 83 1.19 10.75 -7.04
C GLY A 83 -0.25 10.37 -6.68
N ALA A 84 -1.01 9.95 -7.69
CA ALA A 84 -2.36 9.43 -7.50
C ALA A 84 -2.29 8.05 -6.84
N GLN A 85 -2.97 7.87 -5.71
CA GLN A 85 -2.88 6.63 -4.93
C GLN A 85 -3.91 5.60 -5.37
N PHE A 86 -3.45 4.36 -5.57
CA PHE A 86 -4.27 3.21 -5.91
C PHE A 86 -3.86 2.00 -5.05
N ASN A 87 -4.82 1.15 -4.70
CA ASN A 87 -4.53 -0.23 -4.35
C ASN A 87 -4.98 -1.13 -5.49
N PHE A 88 -4.04 -1.88 -6.06
CA PHE A 88 -4.33 -2.91 -7.05
C PHE A 88 -4.59 -4.22 -6.30
N ASN A 89 -5.84 -4.68 -6.31
CA ASN A 89 -6.28 -5.80 -5.51
C ASN A 89 -6.36 -7.05 -6.38
N PHE A 90 -5.41 -7.96 -6.18
CA PHE A 90 -5.22 -9.16 -6.97
C PHE A 90 -5.70 -10.43 -6.28
N PHE A 91 -5.88 -11.47 -7.08
CA PHE A 91 -6.07 -12.85 -6.64
C PHE A 91 -5.17 -13.75 -7.48
N TYR A 92 -4.30 -14.53 -6.83
CA TYR A 92 -3.51 -15.56 -7.50
C TYR A 92 -4.10 -16.94 -7.24
N SER A 93 -4.43 -17.67 -8.30
CA SER A 93 -4.95 -19.03 -8.20
C SER A 93 -3.81 -20.05 -8.32
N PRO A 94 -3.48 -20.80 -7.25
CA PRO A 94 -2.50 -21.87 -7.35
C PRO A 94 -3.00 -23.08 -8.15
N LEU A 95 -4.30 -23.17 -8.43
CA LEU A 95 -4.90 -24.27 -9.20
C LEU A 95 -4.58 -24.18 -10.70
N ASN A 96 -4.61 -22.97 -11.26
CA ASN A 96 -4.33 -22.74 -12.69
C ASN A 96 -3.09 -21.88 -12.95
N GLY A 97 -2.48 -21.29 -11.91
CA GLY A 97 -1.31 -20.44 -12.01
C GLY A 97 -1.59 -19.03 -12.55
N GLU A 98 -2.85 -18.58 -12.57
CA GLU A 98 -3.25 -17.29 -13.11
C GLU A 98 -3.31 -16.19 -12.04
N LEU A 99 -2.90 -14.99 -12.45
CA LEU A 99 -3.07 -13.76 -11.68
C LEU A 99 -4.30 -13.00 -12.20
N GLU A 100 -5.20 -12.63 -11.29
CA GLU A 100 -6.43 -11.93 -11.60
C GLU A 100 -6.48 -10.57 -10.89
N LEU A 101 -6.81 -9.50 -11.61
CA LEU A 101 -7.12 -8.21 -10.98
C LEU A 101 -8.61 -8.18 -10.60
N LEU A 102 -8.91 -8.21 -9.30
CA LEU A 102 -10.30 -8.22 -8.81
C LEU A 102 -10.87 -6.83 -8.57
N GLY A 103 -10.03 -5.80 -8.50
CA GLY A 103 -10.50 -4.42 -8.45
C GLY A 103 -9.44 -3.43 -8.02
N ILE A 104 -9.77 -2.16 -8.19
CA ILE A 104 -8.91 -1.04 -7.83
C ILE A 104 -9.70 -0.08 -6.96
N ASP A 105 -9.05 0.43 -5.94
CA ASP A 105 -9.64 1.42 -5.04
C ASP A 105 -8.58 2.40 -4.53
N THR A 106 -9.03 3.41 -3.81
CA THR A 106 -8.17 4.33 -3.05
C THR A 106 -8.76 4.56 -1.67
N ARG A 107 -7.93 5.04 -0.73
CA ARG A 107 -8.32 5.18 0.68
C ARG A 107 -9.13 6.44 0.92
N ARG A 108 -10.08 6.36 1.85
CA ARG A 108 -10.68 7.51 2.55
C ARG A 108 -10.07 7.62 3.93
N GLN A 109 -9.55 8.81 4.24
CA GLN A 109 -8.70 9.01 5.41
C GLN A 109 -9.19 10.15 6.28
N THR A 110 -9.20 9.92 7.61
CA THR A 110 -9.55 10.94 8.59
C THR A 110 -8.34 11.37 9.41
N ASN A 111 -8.12 12.66 9.64
CA ASN A 111 -8.87 13.85 9.19
C ASN A 111 -8.35 14.45 7.87
N LEU A 112 -7.41 13.79 7.19
CA LEU A 112 -6.74 14.28 6.00
C LEU A 112 -7.73 14.74 4.92
N ASP A 113 -8.72 13.92 4.57
CA ASP A 113 -9.68 14.27 3.51
C ASP A 113 -10.45 15.56 3.85
N GLY A 114 -10.78 15.77 5.12
CA GLY A 114 -11.44 16.99 5.59
C GLY A 114 -10.57 18.23 5.44
N LEU A 115 -9.26 18.12 5.72
CA LEU A 115 -8.30 19.20 5.52
C LEU A 115 -8.16 19.55 4.03
N LEU A 116 -8.13 18.54 3.15
CA LEU A 116 -8.01 18.73 1.70
C LEU A 116 -9.22 19.44 1.07
N HIS A 117 -10.37 19.49 1.75
CA HIS A 117 -11.54 20.25 1.31
C HIS A 117 -11.52 21.74 1.72
N MET A 118 -10.51 22.19 2.47
CA MET A 118 -10.36 23.59 2.88
C MET A 118 -9.46 24.37 1.93
N THR A 119 -9.63 25.69 1.83
CA THR A 119 -8.68 26.58 1.15
C THR A 119 -7.36 26.65 1.92
N ALA A 120 -6.26 27.01 1.22
CA ALA A 120 -4.91 26.95 1.79
C ALA A 120 -4.73 27.80 3.06
N ASP A 121 -5.32 28.99 3.11
CA ASP A 121 -5.29 29.89 4.28
C ASP A 121 -5.99 29.26 5.50
N VAL A 122 -7.14 28.61 5.28
CA VAL A 122 -7.88 27.89 6.33
C VAL A 122 -7.13 26.64 6.79
N GLN A 123 -6.49 25.91 5.88
CA GLN A 123 -5.64 24.76 6.25
C GLN A 123 -4.50 25.20 7.17
N LEU A 124 -3.80 26.30 6.84
CA LEU A 124 -2.70 26.82 7.65
C LEU A 124 -3.15 27.24 9.05
N GLU A 125 -4.36 27.80 9.20
CA GLU A 125 -4.93 28.12 10.51
C GLU A 125 -5.31 26.86 11.30
N ALA A 126 -6.01 25.91 10.66
CA ALA A 126 -6.41 24.65 11.27
C ALA A 126 -5.19 23.85 11.81
N LEU A 127 -4.10 23.80 11.04
CA LEU A 127 -2.87 23.10 11.41
C LEU A 127 -2.14 23.69 12.63
N LYS A 128 -2.52 24.89 13.10
CA LYS A 128 -2.00 25.45 14.37
C LYS A 128 -2.57 24.72 15.59
N SER A 129 -3.79 24.19 15.49
CA SER A 129 -4.52 23.55 16.60
C SER A 129 -4.86 22.08 16.36
N MET A 130 -4.69 21.59 15.14
CA MET A 130 -5.00 20.23 14.71
C MET A 130 -3.79 19.57 14.05
N ARG A 131 -3.65 18.25 14.21
CA ARG A 131 -2.69 17.44 13.44
C ARG A 131 -3.39 16.74 12.30
N THR A 132 -2.67 16.56 11.20
CA THR A 132 -3.06 15.63 10.14
C THR A 132 -3.01 14.20 10.67
N SER A 133 -4.01 13.43 10.29
CA SER A 133 -4.09 11.98 10.51
C SER A 133 -4.51 11.35 9.19
N ASN A 134 -3.92 10.20 8.90
CA ASN A 134 -4.16 9.41 7.69
C ASN A 134 -4.82 8.05 8.02
N ILE A 135 -5.47 7.96 9.19
CA ILE A 135 -6.24 6.78 9.61
C ILE A 135 -7.27 6.45 8.54
N GLU A 136 -7.20 5.23 8.02
CA GLU A 136 -8.14 4.69 7.05
C GLU A 136 -9.52 4.50 7.72
N ILE A 137 -10.56 5.06 7.10
CA ILE A 137 -11.95 4.90 7.56
C ILE A 137 -12.87 4.39 6.45
N GLY A 138 -12.35 4.18 5.25
CA GLY A 138 -13.12 3.69 4.12
C GLY A 138 -12.32 3.64 2.83
N HIS A 139 -13.02 3.31 1.75
CA HIS A 139 -12.46 3.10 0.42
C HIS A 139 -13.36 3.72 -0.66
N LEU A 140 -12.75 4.21 -1.74
CA LEU A 140 -13.43 4.61 -2.96
C LEU A 140 -13.05 3.65 -4.09
N ALA A 141 -14.03 3.03 -4.73
CA ALA A 141 -13.78 2.27 -5.95
C ALA A 141 -13.24 3.21 -7.03
N SER A 142 -12.23 2.75 -7.76
CA SER A 142 -11.57 3.53 -8.80
C SER A 142 -11.25 2.67 -10.02
N THR A 143 -10.91 3.33 -11.12
CA THR A 143 -10.36 2.68 -12.31
C THR A 143 -9.04 3.35 -12.66
N ILE A 144 -8.22 2.61 -13.39
CA ILE A 144 -6.98 3.12 -13.98
C ILE A 144 -7.14 3.28 -15.49
N ARG A 145 -6.31 4.15 -16.10
CA ARG A 145 -6.15 4.22 -17.55
C ARG A 145 -5.74 2.84 -18.07
N GLU A 146 -6.44 2.33 -19.09
CA GLU A 146 -6.28 0.96 -19.59
C GLU A 146 -4.83 0.65 -20.01
N SER A 147 -4.15 1.59 -20.67
CA SER A 147 -2.75 1.43 -21.08
C SER A 147 -1.77 1.20 -19.93
N PHE A 148 -2.16 1.52 -18.69
CA PHE A 148 -1.33 1.31 -17.51
C PHE A 148 -1.53 -0.07 -16.87
N LEU A 149 -2.55 -0.84 -17.30
CA LEU A 149 -2.81 -2.17 -16.75
C LEU A 149 -1.66 -3.13 -16.99
N GLU A 150 -0.95 -3.01 -18.11
CA GLU A 150 0.20 -3.88 -18.40
C GLU A 150 1.27 -3.77 -17.31
N GLU A 151 1.62 -2.54 -16.89
CA GLU A 151 2.59 -2.32 -15.81
C GLU A 151 2.10 -2.83 -14.45
N VAL A 152 0.79 -2.68 -14.19
CA VAL A 152 0.13 -3.21 -12.98
C VAL A 152 0.23 -4.74 -12.92
N PHE A 153 -0.07 -5.43 -14.02
CA PHE A 153 0.04 -6.90 -14.09
C PHE A 153 1.49 -7.36 -13.98
N LYS A 154 2.43 -6.72 -14.70
CA LYS A 154 3.87 -7.04 -14.59
C LYS A 154 4.35 -6.93 -13.14
N ALA A 155 3.94 -5.90 -12.40
CA ALA A 155 4.29 -5.77 -10.99
C ALA A 155 3.68 -6.90 -10.13
N GLY A 156 2.41 -7.25 -10.36
CA GLY A 156 1.75 -8.36 -9.67
C GLY A 156 2.40 -9.72 -9.94
N GLU A 157 2.74 -10.02 -11.19
CA GLU A 157 3.39 -11.27 -11.62
C GLU A 157 4.78 -11.42 -11.00
N ARG A 158 5.60 -10.36 -11.03
CA ARG A 158 6.92 -10.37 -10.38
C ARG A 158 6.81 -10.61 -8.88
N MET A 159 5.81 -10.02 -8.22
CA MET A 159 5.55 -10.26 -6.79
C MET A 159 5.18 -11.72 -6.52
N VAL A 160 4.30 -12.32 -7.33
CA VAL A 160 3.93 -13.74 -7.20
C VAL A 160 5.15 -14.63 -7.37
N GLU A 161 5.96 -14.41 -8.40
CA GLU A 161 7.12 -15.26 -8.69
C GLU A 161 8.17 -15.18 -7.58
N VAL A 162 8.49 -13.98 -7.10
CA VAL A 162 9.43 -13.81 -5.98
C VAL A 162 8.90 -14.46 -4.71
N CYS A 163 7.62 -14.29 -4.38
CA CYS A 163 7.05 -14.95 -3.22
C CYS A 163 7.12 -16.48 -3.33
N LYS A 164 6.89 -17.04 -4.53
CA LYS A 164 6.99 -18.47 -4.78
C LYS A 164 8.41 -19.01 -4.56
N HIS A 165 9.44 -18.23 -4.90
CA HIS A 165 10.84 -18.58 -4.68
C HIS A 165 11.28 -18.41 -3.22
N GLU A 166 10.99 -17.25 -2.62
CA GLU A 166 11.50 -16.89 -1.29
C GLU A 166 10.67 -17.48 -0.14
N TYR A 167 9.38 -17.71 -0.37
CA TYR A 167 8.41 -18.12 0.65
C TYR A 167 7.42 -19.16 0.12
N LYS A 168 7.85 -20.44 0.06
CA LYS A 168 6.97 -21.54 -0.36
C LYS A 168 5.71 -21.63 0.54
N PRO A 169 4.52 -21.89 -0.05
CA PRO A 169 4.24 -22.19 -1.46
C PRO A 169 4.16 -20.97 -2.39
N GLY A 170 4.28 -19.76 -1.84
CA GLY A 170 4.06 -18.50 -2.51
C GLY A 170 2.78 -17.83 -2.03
N ILE A 171 2.27 -16.90 -2.83
CA ILE A 171 0.96 -16.28 -2.58
C ILE A 171 -0.13 -17.33 -2.84
N ILE A 172 -1.13 -17.42 -1.97
CA ILE A 172 -2.35 -18.20 -2.19
C ILE A 172 -3.54 -17.25 -2.10
N GLY A 173 -4.23 -17.06 -3.21
CA GLY A 173 -5.43 -16.22 -3.26
C GLY A 173 -5.11 -14.72 -3.17
N PRO A 174 -5.76 -13.97 -2.29
CA PRO A 174 -5.81 -12.51 -2.37
C PRO A 174 -4.55 -11.81 -1.86
N PHE A 175 -4.10 -10.80 -2.60
CA PHE A 175 -3.09 -9.84 -2.17
C PHE A 175 -3.33 -8.47 -2.80
N ALA A 176 -2.66 -7.42 -2.32
CA ALA A 176 -2.75 -6.10 -2.92
C ALA A 176 -1.42 -5.36 -2.92
N LEU A 177 -1.17 -4.62 -3.99
CA LEU A 177 -0.08 -3.65 -4.10
C LEU A 177 -0.65 -2.26 -3.86
N GLN A 178 -0.20 -1.59 -2.79
CA GLN A 178 -0.57 -0.21 -2.50
C GLN A 178 0.49 0.72 -3.08
N CYS A 179 0.08 1.61 -3.95
CA CYS A 179 0.99 2.38 -4.77
C CYS A 179 0.54 3.82 -4.97
N ALA A 180 1.48 4.62 -5.43
CA ALA A 180 1.22 5.92 -6.02
C ALA A 180 1.73 5.89 -7.47
N ILE A 181 0.94 6.44 -8.39
CA ILE A 181 1.38 6.72 -9.75
C ILE A 181 1.84 8.18 -9.78
N THR A 182 3.14 8.36 -9.94
CA THR A 182 3.78 9.68 -10.06
C THR A 182 4.10 9.97 -11.52
N GLU A 183 4.29 11.23 -11.84
CA GLU A 183 4.84 11.66 -13.12
C GLU A 183 6.20 12.30 -12.86
N GLU A 184 7.23 11.81 -13.53
CA GLU A 184 8.58 12.37 -13.50
C GLU A 184 9.09 12.47 -14.95
N ASP A 185 9.52 13.66 -15.36
CA ASP A 185 10.04 13.96 -16.71
C ASP A 185 9.12 13.54 -17.89
N GLY A 186 7.81 13.55 -17.70
CA GLY A 186 6.80 13.21 -18.69
C GLY A 186 6.45 11.71 -18.75
N GLU A 187 7.03 10.88 -17.89
CA GLU A 187 6.75 9.45 -17.80
C GLU A 187 6.03 9.11 -16.49
N GLU A 188 5.03 8.23 -16.58
CA GLU A 188 4.27 7.80 -15.40
C GLU A 188 4.89 6.54 -14.77
N GLU A 189 5.21 6.62 -13.49
CA GLU A 189 5.87 5.56 -12.75
C GLU A 189 4.97 4.98 -11.65
N LEU A 190 4.91 3.65 -11.57
CA LEU A 190 4.21 2.92 -10.51
C LEU A 190 5.17 2.70 -9.33
N VAL A 191 4.90 3.37 -8.21
CA VAL A 191 5.72 3.25 -7.00
C VAL A 191 4.93 2.56 -5.89
N VAL A 192 5.34 1.36 -5.50
CA VAL A 192 4.70 0.57 -4.43
C VAL A 192 5.30 0.95 -3.08
N PHE A 193 4.45 1.37 -2.14
CA PHE A 193 4.88 1.78 -0.80
C PHE A 193 4.45 0.82 0.31
N ASP A 194 3.55 -0.12 0.04
CA ASP A 194 3.11 -1.16 0.97
C ASP A 194 2.46 -2.34 0.24
N VAL A 195 2.54 -3.55 0.83
CA VAL A 195 1.96 -4.78 0.28
C VAL A 195 1.06 -5.46 1.31
N SER A 196 -0.14 -5.84 0.90
CA SER A 196 -1.01 -6.72 1.69
C SER A 196 -0.94 -8.14 1.13
N PHE A 197 -0.37 -9.09 1.87
CA PHE A 197 -0.30 -10.52 1.49
C PHE A 197 -1.56 -11.32 1.83
N ARG A 198 -2.69 -10.64 2.04
CA ARG A 198 -3.98 -11.23 2.38
C ARG A 198 -5.11 -10.38 1.82
N MET A 199 -6.35 -10.83 2.08
CA MET A 199 -7.56 -10.10 1.70
C MET A 199 -7.46 -8.62 2.05
N PRO A 200 -7.48 -7.73 1.05
CA PRO A 200 -7.38 -6.30 1.28
C PRO A 200 -8.66 -5.79 1.95
N GLY A 201 -8.55 -4.70 2.70
CA GLY A 201 -9.67 -4.05 3.39
C GLY A 201 -10.71 -3.41 2.48
N SER A 202 -10.72 -3.72 1.18
CA SER A 202 -11.47 -3.00 0.15
C SER A 202 -12.74 -3.72 -0.33
N PRO A 203 -13.91 -3.49 0.31
CA PRO A 203 -15.19 -4.04 -0.16
C PRO A 203 -15.63 -3.44 -1.49
N GLY A 204 -15.07 -2.28 -1.89
CA GLY A 204 -15.42 -1.54 -3.10
C GLY A 204 -15.01 -2.23 -4.41
N THR A 205 -14.09 -3.19 -4.35
CA THR A 205 -13.50 -3.87 -5.51
C THR A 205 -14.54 -4.52 -6.44
N ARG A 206 -15.61 -5.11 -5.89
CA ARG A 206 -16.72 -5.69 -6.67
C ARG A 206 -17.39 -4.65 -7.60
N PHE A 207 -17.32 -3.36 -7.29
CA PHE A 207 -17.97 -2.31 -8.07
C PHE A 207 -17.08 -1.72 -9.16
N THR A 208 -16.00 -2.42 -9.52
CA THR A 208 -15.11 -2.10 -10.65
C THR A 208 -15.29 -3.13 -11.77
N PRO A 209 -14.94 -2.83 -13.03
CA PRO A 209 -15.28 -3.69 -14.16
C PRO A 209 -14.39 -4.94 -14.28
N TYR A 210 -13.24 -4.97 -13.60
CA TYR A 210 -12.16 -5.94 -13.87
C TYR A 210 -12.59 -7.41 -13.79
N PRO A 211 -13.28 -7.89 -12.74
CA PRO A 211 -13.68 -9.30 -12.68
C PRO A 211 -14.67 -9.70 -13.79
N SER A 212 -15.48 -8.76 -14.29
CA SER A 212 -16.49 -9.06 -15.31
C SER A 212 -15.89 -9.46 -16.65
N TYR A 213 -14.65 -9.04 -16.95
CA TYR A 213 -13.97 -9.41 -18.19
C TYR A 213 -13.64 -10.90 -18.24
N LEU A 214 -13.32 -11.50 -17.09
CA LEU A 214 -13.03 -12.93 -16.96
C LEU A 214 -14.28 -13.76 -16.66
N PHE A 215 -15.10 -13.31 -15.70
CA PHE A 215 -16.19 -14.11 -15.14
C PHE A 215 -17.58 -13.76 -15.69
N ARG A 216 -17.69 -12.73 -16.54
CA ARG A 216 -18.98 -12.17 -17.02
C ARG A 216 -19.90 -11.67 -15.90
N GLU A 217 -19.37 -11.54 -14.69
CA GLU A 217 -20.05 -11.03 -13.51
C GLU A 217 -19.05 -10.34 -12.60
N ASN A 218 -19.51 -9.29 -11.92
CA ASN A 218 -18.72 -8.66 -10.86
C ASN A 218 -18.72 -9.52 -9.60
N ILE A 219 -17.56 -10.07 -9.26
CA ILE A 219 -17.37 -10.92 -8.08
C ILE A 219 -16.59 -10.18 -6.99
N SER A 220 -16.94 -10.41 -5.74
CA SER A 220 -16.13 -9.97 -4.59
C SER A 220 -15.00 -10.96 -4.33
N PHE A 221 -13.97 -10.52 -3.61
CA PHE A 221 -12.97 -11.39 -2.98
C PHE A 221 -13.56 -12.62 -2.26
N GLY A 222 -14.54 -12.44 -1.36
CA GLY A 222 -15.13 -13.57 -0.63
C GLY A 222 -15.74 -14.63 -1.55
N ARG A 223 -16.46 -14.20 -2.60
CA ARG A 223 -16.97 -15.08 -3.65
C ARG A 223 -15.85 -15.75 -4.45
N ARG A 224 -14.80 -15.01 -4.83
CA ARG A 224 -13.66 -15.57 -5.59
C ARG A 224 -12.90 -16.62 -4.78
N ILE A 225 -12.70 -16.40 -3.49
CA ILE A 225 -12.12 -17.38 -2.55
C ILE A 225 -13.00 -18.63 -2.49
N ALA A 226 -14.32 -18.47 -2.34
CA ALA A 226 -15.24 -19.61 -2.31
C ALA A 226 -15.24 -20.40 -3.63
N MET A 227 -15.10 -19.73 -4.78
CA MET A 227 -14.94 -20.37 -6.08
C MET A 227 -13.65 -21.20 -6.13
N GLU A 228 -12.54 -20.67 -5.62
CA GLU A 228 -11.25 -21.37 -5.56
C GLU A 228 -11.35 -22.65 -4.72
N ILE A 229 -11.92 -22.55 -3.52
CA ILE A 229 -12.08 -23.69 -2.61
C ILE A 229 -12.96 -24.77 -3.25
N LYS A 230 -14.07 -24.38 -3.87
CA LYS A 230 -14.97 -25.31 -4.54
C LYS A 230 -14.31 -26.03 -5.71
N GLU A 231 -13.48 -25.33 -6.49
CA GLU A 231 -12.76 -25.94 -7.59
C GLU A 231 -11.62 -26.85 -7.08
N ALA A 232 -10.90 -26.44 -6.03
CA ALA A 232 -9.89 -27.27 -5.38
C ALA A 232 -10.49 -28.59 -4.85
N GLU A 233 -11.66 -28.56 -4.21
CA GLU A 233 -12.37 -29.75 -3.74
C GLU A 233 -12.71 -30.69 -4.91
N LYS A 234 -13.28 -30.14 -5.98
CA LYS A 234 -13.65 -30.89 -7.19
C LYS A 234 -12.44 -31.53 -7.87
N GLN A 235 -11.30 -30.83 -7.90
CA GLN A 235 -10.04 -31.33 -8.47
C GLN A 235 -9.23 -32.19 -7.49
N LYS A 236 -9.69 -32.33 -6.23
CA LYS A 236 -8.93 -32.99 -5.14
C LYS A 236 -7.55 -32.37 -4.90
N MET A 237 -7.46 -31.05 -5.02
CA MET A 237 -6.25 -30.23 -4.86
C MET A 237 -6.36 -29.27 -3.67
N MET A 238 -7.04 -29.66 -2.58
CA MET A 238 -7.20 -28.81 -1.39
C MET A 238 -5.87 -28.36 -0.79
N ASP A 239 -4.86 -29.22 -0.81
CA ASP A 239 -3.51 -28.93 -0.30
C ASP A 239 -2.82 -27.78 -1.05
N ALA A 240 -3.27 -27.42 -2.26
CA ALA A 240 -2.74 -26.28 -3.01
C ALA A 240 -3.27 -24.93 -2.52
N VAL A 241 -4.42 -24.92 -1.84
CA VAL A 241 -5.13 -23.69 -1.42
C VAL A 241 -5.22 -23.54 0.10
N THR A 242 -4.63 -24.47 0.85
CA THR A 242 -4.54 -24.44 2.32
C THR A 242 -3.12 -24.75 2.78
N THR A 243 -2.71 -24.18 3.92
CA THR A 243 -1.39 -24.39 4.53
C THR A 243 -1.52 -24.63 6.02
#